data_AF-A0A6P8KXQ5-F1
#
_entry.id   AF-A0A6P8KXQ5-F1
#
_cell.length_a   1.000
_cell.length_b   1.000
_cell.length_c   1.000
_cell.angle_alpha   90.00
_cell.angle_beta   90.00
_cell.angle_gamma   90.00
#
_symmetry.space_group_name_H-M   'P 1'
#
loop_
_entity.id
_entity.type
_entity.pdbx_description
1 polymer ?
#
loop_
_entity_poly.entity_id
_entity_poly.type
_entity_poly.pdbx_seq_one_letter_code
_entity_poly.pdbx_strand_id
1 'polypeptide(L)'
;MLLDPGYHVARVITVMEDKLYPHTGWFIQSDEPDCKKEYNYFLCTNDPDYIEWHERKTRSGTLERTQVALIYVARPYLTAIDVTERRNLVYNFRSLLARDTKGHVTAGIYFPVVLDINNAQTFSIFYQTNNGKKRIKMAFNKFCSSPKMPGAEEKEVIAECARQLGLSQVTLEDLLCTLATVMSDSAFVAQLLAINSRINTLAEDN
;
A
#
# COMPACT_ATOMS: atom_id res chain seq x y z
N MET A 1 12.60 20.13 6.27
CA MET A 1 11.19 19.72 6.47
C MET A 1 10.88 18.64 5.44
N LEU A 2 10.51 17.43 5.86
CA LEU A 2 10.20 16.33 4.95
C LEU A 2 8.68 16.12 4.92
N LEU A 3 8.10 16.27 3.73
CA LEU A 3 6.68 16.08 3.49
C LEU A 3 6.54 15.07 2.36
N ASP A 4 6.08 13.85 2.66
CA ASP A 4 5.62 12.88 1.67
C ASP A 4 4.08 12.85 1.69
N PRO A 5 3.40 13.70 0.90
CA PRO A 5 1.95 13.77 0.92
C PRO A 5 1.27 12.58 0.21
N GLY A 6 2.00 11.52 -0.16
CA GLY A 6 1.54 10.61 -1.21
C GLY A 6 1.38 9.14 -0.86
N TYR A 7 2.16 8.57 0.06
CA TYR A 7 2.18 7.11 0.12
C TYR A 7 2.64 6.50 1.45
N HIS A 8 3.77 6.92 2.00
CA HIS A 8 4.39 6.22 3.13
C HIS A 8 4.01 6.77 4.49
N VAL A 9 3.83 8.08 4.62
CA VAL A 9 3.58 8.72 5.93
C VAL A 9 2.46 9.75 5.82
N ALA A 10 1.42 9.59 6.63
CA ALA A 10 0.22 10.42 6.58
C ALA A 10 0.33 11.78 7.32
N ARG A 11 1.55 12.19 7.69
CA ARG A 11 1.79 13.36 8.53
C ARG A 11 3.07 14.08 8.14
N VAL A 12 3.15 15.35 8.52
CA VAL A 12 4.39 16.14 8.40
C VAL A 12 5.46 15.55 9.32
N ILE A 13 6.66 15.34 8.79
CA ILE A 13 7.83 14.90 9.55
C ILE A 13 8.83 16.03 9.70
N THR A 14 9.14 16.35 10.95
CA THR A 14 10.12 17.38 11.32
C THR A 14 11.37 16.72 11.86
N VAL A 15 12.47 16.89 11.12
CA VAL A 15 13.81 16.43 11.51
C VAL A 15 14.61 17.66 11.94
N MET A 16 15.01 17.70 13.21
CA MET A 16 15.87 18.74 13.77
C MET A 16 17.27 18.13 13.95
N GLU A 17 18.30 18.89 13.60
CA GLU A 17 19.70 18.46 13.73
C GLU A 17 20.04 18.10 15.19
N ASP A 18 19.55 18.90 16.14
CA ASP A 18 19.74 18.72 17.58
C ASP A 18 18.80 17.67 18.21
N LYS A 19 17.83 17.14 17.44
CA LYS A 19 16.77 16.23 17.89
C LYS A 19 15.87 16.81 18.99
N LEU A 20 15.93 18.12 19.25
CA LEU A 20 15.07 18.80 20.21
C LEU A 20 13.74 19.21 19.56
N TYR A 21 12.77 19.62 20.38
CA TYR A 21 11.49 20.12 19.89
C TYR A 21 11.70 21.22 18.84
N PRO A 22 11.05 21.17 17.65
CA PRO A 22 9.88 20.36 17.27
C PRO A 22 10.17 19.04 16.53
N HIS A 23 11.27 18.35 16.82
CA HIS A 23 11.59 17.04 16.24
C HIS A 23 10.47 16.00 16.47
N THR A 24 10.11 15.25 15.43
CA THR A 24 9.00 14.28 15.49
C THR A 24 9.33 13.04 16.32
N GLY A 25 10.55 12.51 16.23
CA GLY A 25 10.95 11.27 16.89
C GLY A 25 10.19 10.03 16.37
N TRP A 26 10.22 8.95 17.17
CA TRP A 26 9.51 7.71 16.85
C TRP A 26 8.00 7.91 16.85
N PHE A 27 7.33 7.42 15.81
CA PHE A 27 5.87 7.38 15.75
C PHE A 27 5.37 6.06 15.16
N ILE A 28 4.16 5.69 15.55
CA ILE A 28 3.48 4.51 15.04
C ILE A 28 2.94 4.81 13.64
N GLN A 29 3.39 4.05 12.66
CA GLN A 29 2.87 4.10 11.29
C GLN A 29 1.63 3.21 11.13
N SER A 30 1.68 2.01 11.71
CA SER A 30 0.55 1.08 11.70
C SER A 30 0.58 0.20 12.93
N ASP A 31 -0.58 0.01 13.55
CA ASP A 31 -0.77 -0.89 14.70
C ASP A 31 -1.90 -1.86 14.37
N GLU A 32 -1.54 -3.06 13.94
CA GLU A 32 -2.47 -4.13 13.58
C GLU A 32 -2.26 -5.30 14.57
N PRO A 33 -3.28 -6.15 14.85
CA PRO A 33 -3.21 -7.18 15.89
C PRO A 33 -1.97 -8.10 15.82
N ASP A 34 -1.49 -8.39 14.60
CA ASP A 34 -0.35 -9.26 14.36
C ASP A 34 0.94 -8.51 13.99
N CYS A 35 0.88 -7.18 13.83
CA CYS A 35 1.99 -6.41 13.29
C CYS A 35 1.93 -4.93 13.69
N LYS A 36 2.92 -4.49 14.46
CA LYS A 36 3.20 -3.08 14.72
C LYS A 36 4.34 -2.60 13.83
N LYS A 37 4.21 -1.40 13.24
CA LYS A 37 5.26 -0.70 12.51
C LYS A 37 5.45 0.70 13.06
N GLU A 38 6.70 1.08 13.28
CA GLU A 38 7.09 2.39 13.80
C GLU A 38 8.19 2.97 12.93
N TYR A 39 8.14 4.30 12.72
CA TYR A 39 9.10 5.05 11.91
C TYR A 39 9.80 6.12 12.74
N ASN A 40 11.04 6.41 12.36
CA ASN A 40 11.79 7.57 12.84
C ASN A 40 12.73 8.08 11.76
N TYR A 41 13.01 9.37 11.78
CA TYR A 41 13.80 10.06 10.78
C TYR A 41 14.90 10.89 11.44
N PHE A 42 16.15 10.71 11.04
CA PHE A 42 17.28 11.47 11.57
C PHE A 42 18.09 12.09 10.44
N LEU A 43 18.69 13.25 10.67
CA LEU A 43 19.73 13.74 9.77
C LEU A 43 20.90 12.76 9.81
N CYS A 44 21.39 12.33 8.65
CA CYS A 44 22.52 11.42 8.59
C CYS A 44 23.76 12.12 9.15
N THR A 45 24.45 11.47 10.08
CA THR A 45 25.61 12.08 10.77
C THR A 45 26.83 12.20 9.87
N ASN A 46 26.96 11.30 8.90
CA ASN A 46 28.11 11.26 8.00
C ASN A 46 27.94 12.13 6.76
N ASP A 47 26.69 12.37 6.35
CA ASP A 47 26.37 13.16 5.17
C ASP A 47 25.04 13.93 5.39
N PRO A 48 25.10 15.25 5.69
CA PRO A 48 23.90 16.04 5.98
C PRO A 48 22.99 16.21 4.76
N ASP A 49 23.44 15.80 3.56
CA ASP A 49 22.60 15.76 2.38
C ASP A 49 21.56 14.63 2.43
N TYR A 50 21.64 13.73 3.43
CA TYR A 50 20.72 12.61 3.61
C TYR A 50 19.99 12.62 4.95
N ILE A 51 18.78 12.09 4.94
CA ILE A 51 18.00 11.71 6.11
C ILE A 51 17.94 10.19 6.18
N GLU A 52 18.25 9.63 7.34
CA GLU A 52 18.03 8.22 7.65
C GLU A 52 16.59 8.00 8.06
N TRP A 53 15.89 7.10 7.37
CA TRP A 53 14.57 6.59 7.74
C TRP A 53 14.72 5.21 8.36
N HIS A 54 14.40 5.12 9.64
CA HIS A 54 14.43 3.89 10.43
C HIS A 54 13.02 3.29 10.52
N GLU A 55 12.85 2.03 10.10
CA GLU A 55 11.64 1.22 10.31
C GLU A 55 11.91 0.19 11.42
N ARG A 56 11.02 0.13 12.41
CA ARG A 56 10.88 -0.99 13.35
C ARG A 56 9.59 -1.73 13.05
N LYS A 57 9.70 -3.05 12.92
CA LYS A 57 8.55 -3.92 12.67
C LYS A 57 8.52 -5.06 13.68
N THR A 58 7.45 -5.10 14.45
CA THR A 58 7.23 -6.10 15.50
C THR A 58 6.03 -6.93 15.10
N ARG A 59 6.20 -8.26 14.99
CA ARG A 59 5.12 -9.20 14.72
C ARG A 59 5.00 -10.19 15.86
N SER A 60 3.77 -10.55 16.22
CA SER A 60 3.46 -11.50 17.29
C SER A 60 4.23 -12.81 17.10
N GLY A 61 5.03 -13.19 18.10
CA GLY A 61 5.83 -14.42 18.08
C GLY A 61 7.12 -14.38 17.26
N THR A 62 7.58 -13.20 16.80
CA THR A 62 8.86 -13.06 16.09
C THR A 62 9.70 -11.91 16.65
N LEU A 63 11.02 -11.99 16.45
CA LEU A 63 11.95 -10.91 16.80
C LEU A 63 11.65 -9.64 16.00
N GLU A 64 11.79 -8.49 16.66
CA GLU A 64 11.72 -7.17 16.03
C GLU A 64 12.71 -7.10 14.86
N ARG A 65 12.24 -6.62 13.71
CA ARG A 65 13.09 -6.35 12.55
C ARG A 65 13.28 -4.84 12.41
N THR A 66 14.52 -4.45 12.20
CA THR A 66 14.92 -3.07 11.90
C THR A 66 15.39 -2.96 10.47
N GLN A 67 15.06 -1.85 9.82
CA GLN A 67 15.57 -1.48 8.51
C GLN A 67 15.90 0.01 8.51
N VAL A 68 16.97 0.40 7.80
CA VAL A 68 17.31 1.80 7.56
C VAL A 68 17.35 2.04 6.06
N ALA A 69 16.70 3.12 5.62
CA ALA A 69 16.77 3.65 4.27
C ALA A 69 17.36 5.07 4.31
N LEU A 70 17.99 5.51 3.22
CA LEU A 70 18.53 6.87 3.09
C LEU A 70 17.65 7.68 2.12
N ILE A 71 17.37 8.92 2.50
CA ILE A 71 16.56 9.86 1.72
C ILE A 71 17.42 11.10 1.44
N TYR A 72 17.72 11.35 0.17
CA TYR A 72 18.48 12.54 -0.23
C TYR A 72 17.62 13.81 -0.13
N VAL A 73 18.15 14.85 0.51
CA VAL A 73 17.45 16.12 0.83
C VAL A 73 18.21 17.39 0.45
N ALA A 74 19.42 17.30 -0.10
CA ALA A 74 20.21 18.49 -0.47
C ALA A 74 19.78 19.20 -1.76
N ARG A 75 18.67 18.76 -2.37
CA ARG A 75 18.05 19.50 -3.47
C ARG A 75 16.70 20.05 -3.05
N PRO A 76 16.41 21.33 -3.38
CA PRO A 76 15.11 21.91 -3.10
C PRO A 76 14.04 21.14 -3.88
N TYR A 77 12.88 20.98 -3.25
CA TYR A 77 11.67 20.60 -3.95
C TYR A 77 11.36 21.67 -5.00
N LEU A 78 11.43 21.32 -6.28
CA LEU A 78 11.11 22.24 -7.39
C LEU A 78 9.67 22.04 -7.85
N THR A 79 9.35 20.82 -8.26
CA THR A 79 8.02 20.44 -8.73
C THR A 79 7.68 19.04 -8.24
N ALA A 80 6.38 18.71 -8.22
CA ALA A 80 5.94 17.35 -7.92
C ALA A 80 6.58 16.32 -8.87
N ILE A 81 6.88 16.70 -10.11
CA ILE A 81 7.43 15.80 -11.14
C ILE A 81 8.87 15.38 -10.81
N ASP A 82 9.67 16.27 -10.21
CA ASP A 82 11.09 16.03 -9.92
C ASP A 82 11.33 15.16 -8.68
N VAL A 83 10.36 15.08 -7.78
CA VAL A 83 10.46 14.34 -6.51
C VAL A 83 9.47 13.20 -6.39
N THR A 84 8.46 13.11 -7.26
CA THR A 84 7.68 11.87 -7.34
C THR A 84 8.62 10.78 -7.77
N GLU A 85 8.72 9.72 -6.96
CA GLU A 85 9.28 8.45 -7.40
C GLU A 85 8.83 8.22 -8.85
N ARG A 86 9.75 7.81 -9.73
CA ARG A 86 9.37 7.33 -11.06
C ARG A 86 8.49 6.11 -10.85
N ARG A 87 7.18 6.34 -10.71
CA ARG A 87 6.24 5.32 -10.28
C ARG A 87 6.24 4.27 -11.37
N ASN A 88 6.64 3.07 -10.98
CA ASN A 88 6.44 1.90 -11.80
C ASN A 88 4.92 1.68 -11.90
N LEU A 89 4.28 2.28 -12.92
CA LEU A 89 2.84 2.21 -13.14
C LEU A 89 2.36 0.76 -13.32
N VAL A 90 3.27 -0.12 -13.74
CA VAL A 90 3.04 -1.56 -13.89
C VAL A 90 3.50 -2.36 -12.67
N TYR A 91 3.75 -1.72 -11.53
CA TYR A 91 4.13 -2.39 -10.28
C TYR A 91 3.24 -3.61 -10.03
N ASN A 92 3.75 -4.75 -9.61
CA ASN A 92 2.93 -5.96 -9.55
C ASN A 92 2.08 -6.06 -8.27
N PHE A 93 1.74 -4.95 -7.65
CA PHE A 93 0.79 -4.90 -6.54
C PHE A 93 -0.19 -3.75 -6.74
N ARG A 94 -1.48 -4.03 -6.56
CA ARG A 94 -2.57 -3.08 -6.78
C ARG A 94 -3.37 -2.91 -5.51
N SER A 95 -3.82 -1.70 -5.26
CA SER A 95 -4.70 -1.40 -4.13
C SER A 95 -5.64 -0.24 -4.44
N LEU A 96 -6.82 -0.28 -3.82
CA LEU A 96 -7.77 0.81 -3.72
C LEU A 96 -8.08 0.96 -2.23
N LEU A 97 -7.75 2.12 -1.65
CA LEU A 97 -7.73 2.31 -0.20
C LEU A 97 -8.51 3.57 0.19
N ALA A 98 -9.33 3.44 1.23
CA ALA A 98 -9.85 4.56 2.01
C ALA A 98 -8.91 4.86 3.19
N ARG A 99 -8.81 6.14 3.53
CA ARG A 99 -8.05 6.60 4.69
C ARG A 99 -8.86 7.57 5.54
N ASP A 100 -8.60 7.58 6.84
CA ASP A 100 -9.14 8.59 7.76
C ASP A 100 -8.40 9.93 7.62
N THR A 101 -8.82 10.95 8.38
CA THR A 101 -8.20 12.28 8.38
C THR A 101 -6.78 12.30 8.93
N LYS A 102 -6.34 11.22 9.59
CA LYS A 102 -4.96 11.00 10.04
C LYS A 102 -4.18 10.13 9.06
N GLY A 103 -4.78 9.80 7.91
CA GLY A 103 -4.28 8.97 6.82
C GLY A 103 -4.09 7.48 7.16
N HIS A 104 -4.66 6.98 8.25
CA HIS A 104 -4.70 5.54 8.51
C HIS A 104 -5.64 4.84 7.54
N VAL A 105 -5.27 3.64 7.09
CA VAL A 105 -6.06 2.87 6.12
C VAL A 105 -7.26 2.22 6.81
N THR A 106 -8.48 2.61 6.44
CA THR A 106 -9.73 2.19 7.08
C THR A 106 -10.44 1.06 6.33
N ALA A 107 -10.46 1.12 4.99
CA ALA A 107 -11.07 0.11 4.14
C ALA A 107 -10.33 0.02 2.80
N GLY A 108 -10.58 -1.07 2.08
CA GLY A 108 -10.07 -1.19 0.72
C GLY A 108 -9.90 -2.62 0.23
N ILE A 109 -9.35 -2.69 -0.98
CA ILE A 109 -8.94 -3.93 -1.64
C ILE A 109 -7.46 -3.85 -1.99
N TYR A 110 -6.74 -4.96 -1.88
CA TYR A 110 -5.39 -5.08 -2.40
C TYR A 110 -5.10 -6.50 -2.90
N PHE A 111 -4.20 -6.61 -3.88
CA PHE A 111 -3.77 -7.90 -4.42
C PHE A 111 -2.41 -7.76 -5.12
N PRO A 112 -1.56 -8.81 -5.04
CA PRO A 112 -0.47 -8.95 -5.97
C PRO A 112 -1.00 -9.37 -7.34
N VAL A 113 -0.39 -8.86 -8.40
CA VAL A 113 -0.54 -9.36 -9.77
C VAL A 113 0.50 -10.44 -9.96
N VAL A 114 0.05 -11.67 -10.21
CA VAL A 114 0.93 -12.82 -10.46
C VAL A 114 0.46 -13.55 -11.71
N LEU A 115 1.36 -14.22 -12.42
CA LEU A 115 0.95 -15.09 -13.51
C LEU A 115 0.36 -16.36 -12.89
N ASP A 116 -0.95 -16.54 -13.03
CA ASP A 116 -1.65 -17.68 -12.46
C ASP A 116 -2.34 -18.50 -13.54
N ILE A 117 -1.71 -19.62 -13.86
CA ILE A 117 -2.16 -20.57 -14.88
C ILE A 117 -3.44 -21.29 -14.42
N ASN A 118 -3.70 -21.34 -13.11
CA ASN A 118 -4.85 -22.05 -12.52
C ASN A 118 -6.05 -21.14 -12.26
N ASN A 119 -5.96 -19.83 -12.59
CA ASN A 119 -7.02 -18.85 -12.37
C ASN A 119 -7.59 -18.85 -10.93
N ALA A 120 -6.70 -19.02 -9.95
CA ALA A 120 -6.93 -19.04 -8.51
C ALA A 120 -6.49 -17.74 -7.81
N GLN A 121 -6.26 -16.66 -8.58
CA GLN A 121 -5.85 -15.38 -8.03
C GLN A 121 -6.90 -14.83 -7.07
N THR A 122 -6.39 -14.20 -6.03
CA THR A 122 -7.18 -13.75 -4.89
C THR A 122 -6.82 -12.32 -4.56
N PHE A 123 -7.82 -11.58 -4.08
CA PHE A 123 -7.64 -10.27 -3.49
C PHE A 123 -8.02 -10.30 -2.01
N SER A 124 -7.45 -9.39 -1.26
CA SER A 124 -7.86 -9.12 0.11
C SER A 124 -8.78 -7.91 0.11
N ILE A 125 -9.94 -8.05 0.73
CA ILE A 125 -10.86 -6.95 1.03
C ILE A 125 -10.89 -6.76 2.55
N PHE A 126 -10.93 -5.52 2.99
CA PHE A 126 -10.97 -5.21 4.41
C PHE A 126 -11.72 -3.91 4.68
N TYR A 127 -12.25 -3.79 5.89
CA TYR A 127 -13.02 -2.64 6.36
C TYR A 127 -13.00 -2.58 7.88
N GLN A 128 -13.30 -1.41 8.44
CA GLN A 128 -13.36 -1.21 9.88
C GLN A 128 -14.71 -1.64 10.44
N THR A 129 -14.72 -2.34 11.58
CA THR A 129 -15.93 -2.67 12.34
C THR A 129 -15.81 -2.13 13.78
N ASN A 130 -16.90 -2.21 14.55
CA ASN A 130 -16.86 -1.88 15.98
C ASN A 130 -15.86 -2.74 16.77
N ASN A 131 -15.54 -3.93 16.28
CA ASN A 131 -14.60 -4.87 16.90
C ASN A 131 -13.20 -4.82 16.26
N GLY A 132 -12.90 -3.77 15.50
CA GLY A 132 -11.63 -3.63 14.78
C GLY A 132 -11.74 -3.96 13.29
N LYS A 133 -10.59 -4.13 12.64
CA LYS A 133 -10.50 -4.30 11.18
C LYS A 133 -10.84 -5.75 10.78
N LYS A 134 -11.89 -5.94 9.98
CA LYS A 134 -12.19 -7.23 9.36
C LYS A 134 -11.45 -7.34 8.04
N ARG A 135 -10.82 -8.48 7.77
CA ARG A 135 -10.10 -8.76 6.52
C ARG A 135 -10.47 -10.14 5.99
N ILE A 136 -10.81 -10.21 4.72
CA ILE A 136 -11.23 -11.44 4.04
C ILE A 136 -10.50 -11.56 2.72
N LYS A 137 -10.17 -12.80 2.35
CA LYS A 137 -9.56 -13.12 1.06
C LYS A 137 -10.61 -13.74 0.14
N MET A 138 -10.77 -13.20 -1.05
CA MET A 138 -11.75 -13.64 -2.05
C MET A 138 -11.04 -13.96 -3.37
N ALA A 139 -11.58 -14.91 -4.14
CA ALA A 139 -11.04 -15.29 -5.45
C ALA A 139 -11.66 -14.44 -6.57
N PHE A 140 -10.83 -13.95 -7.50
CA PHE A 140 -11.29 -13.17 -8.66
C PHE A 140 -12.23 -13.97 -9.56
N ASN A 141 -12.00 -15.27 -9.72
CA ASN A 141 -12.82 -16.14 -10.57
C ASN A 141 -14.31 -16.22 -10.16
N LYS A 142 -14.66 -15.80 -8.94
CA LYS A 142 -16.06 -15.66 -8.51
C LYS A 142 -16.77 -14.49 -9.22
N PHE A 143 -16.01 -13.51 -9.72
CA PHE A 143 -16.52 -12.29 -10.35
C PHE A 143 -16.39 -12.31 -11.88
N CYS A 144 -15.98 -13.43 -12.48
CA CYS A 144 -16.04 -13.62 -13.94
C CYS A 144 -17.50 -13.83 -14.40
N SER A 145 -17.84 -13.38 -15.62
CA SER A 145 -19.18 -13.21 -16.23
C SER A 145 -20.10 -14.46 -16.36
N SER A 146 -20.25 -15.29 -15.33
CA SER A 146 -21.14 -16.46 -15.26
C SER A 146 -21.42 -16.81 -13.79
N PRO A 147 -22.61 -17.28 -13.39
CA PRO A 147 -23.29 -16.87 -12.16
C PRO A 147 -22.74 -17.57 -10.92
N LYS A 148 -21.54 -17.21 -10.49
CA LYS A 148 -21.12 -17.37 -9.10
C LYS A 148 -21.32 -16.02 -8.42
N MET A 149 -22.58 -15.68 -8.18
CA MET A 149 -22.89 -14.53 -7.33
C MET A 149 -22.17 -14.72 -5.99
N PRO A 150 -21.49 -13.68 -5.46
CA PRO A 150 -20.91 -13.76 -4.13
C PRO A 150 -21.98 -14.20 -3.13
N GLY A 151 -21.59 -15.07 -2.19
CA GLY A 151 -22.48 -15.54 -1.14
C GLY A 151 -23.02 -14.38 -0.30
N ALA A 152 -24.07 -14.60 0.49
CA ALA A 152 -24.67 -13.54 1.32
C ALA A 152 -23.63 -12.82 2.21
N GLU A 153 -22.71 -13.57 2.83
CA GLU A 153 -21.62 -13.01 3.64
C GLU A 153 -20.64 -12.16 2.80
N GLU A 154 -20.30 -12.61 1.59
CA GLU A 154 -19.38 -11.89 0.70
C GLU A 154 -20.02 -10.58 0.21
N LYS A 155 -21.32 -10.58 -0.08
CA LYS A 155 -22.07 -9.37 -0.42
C LYS A 155 -22.09 -8.36 0.72
N GLU A 156 -22.29 -8.80 1.95
CA GLU A 156 -22.25 -7.93 3.13
C GLU A 156 -20.87 -7.28 3.28
N VAL A 157 -19.80 -8.06 3.09
CA VAL A 157 -18.41 -7.58 3.14
C VAL A 157 -18.12 -6.55 2.05
N ILE A 158 -18.59 -6.80 0.83
CA ILE A 158 -18.44 -5.87 -0.30
C ILE A 158 -19.23 -4.59 -0.02
N ALA A 159 -20.47 -4.70 0.48
CA ALA A 159 -21.32 -3.55 0.79
C ALA A 159 -20.67 -2.64 1.85
N GLU A 160 -20.15 -3.22 2.94
CA GLU A 160 -19.54 -2.44 4.02
C GLU A 160 -18.19 -1.81 3.59
N CYS A 161 -17.40 -2.53 2.80
CA CYS A 161 -16.19 -1.96 2.20
C CYS A 161 -16.52 -0.82 1.23
N ALA A 162 -17.51 -0.99 0.35
CA ALA A 162 -17.96 0.04 -0.59
C ALA A 162 -18.40 1.32 0.15
N ARG A 163 -19.19 1.16 1.20
CA ARG A 163 -19.64 2.27 2.06
C ARG A 163 -18.47 3.07 2.63
N GLN A 164 -17.43 2.40 3.12
CA GLN A 164 -16.24 3.05 3.70
C GLN A 164 -15.28 3.62 2.63
N LEU A 165 -15.34 3.10 1.40
CA LEU A 165 -14.67 3.66 0.22
C LEU A 165 -15.41 4.88 -0.36
N GLY A 166 -16.62 5.19 0.12
CA GLY A 166 -17.45 6.24 -0.46
C GLY A 166 -18.04 5.86 -1.83
N LEU A 167 -18.18 4.57 -2.09
CA LEU A 167 -18.73 4.00 -3.32
C LEU A 167 -20.08 3.35 -3.06
N SER A 168 -20.89 3.20 -4.11
CA SER A 168 -22.05 2.30 -4.05
C SER A 168 -21.59 0.84 -4.12
N GLN A 169 -22.37 -0.08 -3.54
CA GLN A 169 -22.08 -1.52 -3.62
C GLN A 169 -21.97 -1.97 -5.09
N VAL A 170 -22.90 -1.53 -5.94
CA VAL A 170 -22.93 -1.87 -7.38
C VAL A 170 -21.63 -1.43 -8.06
N THR A 171 -21.17 -0.21 -7.78
CA THR A 171 -19.92 0.31 -8.35
C THR A 171 -18.70 -0.53 -7.97
N LEU A 172 -18.62 -0.98 -6.70
CA LEU A 172 -17.52 -1.83 -6.28
C LEU A 172 -17.62 -3.24 -6.88
N GLU A 173 -18.83 -3.80 -7.01
CA GLU A 173 -19.07 -5.08 -7.67
C GLU A 173 -18.66 -5.04 -9.15
N ASP A 174 -19.07 -4.00 -9.89
CA ASP A 174 -18.69 -3.80 -11.30
C ASP A 174 -17.17 -3.67 -11.47
N LEU A 175 -16.51 -2.98 -10.54
CA LEU A 175 -15.06 -2.85 -10.53
C LEU A 175 -14.39 -4.21 -10.27
N LEU A 176 -14.91 -5.02 -9.35
CA LEU A 176 -14.41 -6.38 -9.09
C LEU A 176 -14.61 -7.31 -10.29
N CYS A 177 -15.73 -7.22 -11.00
CA CYS A 177 -15.99 -7.97 -12.24
C CYS A 177 -15.02 -7.56 -13.36
N THR A 178 -14.78 -6.26 -13.50
CA THR A 178 -13.82 -5.72 -14.47
C THR A 178 -12.41 -6.19 -14.15
N LEU A 179 -12.01 -6.11 -12.87
CA LEU A 179 -10.73 -6.62 -12.40
C LEU A 179 -10.61 -8.12 -12.64
N ALA A 180 -11.63 -8.93 -12.33
CA ALA A 180 -11.59 -10.36 -12.58
C ALA A 180 -11.39 -10.70 -14.06
N THR A 181 -12.03 -9.93 -14.96
CA THR A 181 -11.83 -10.07 -16.41
C THR A 181 -10.38 -9.79 -16.79
N VAL A 182 -9.81 -8.68 -16.34
CA VAL A 182 -8.41 -8.31 -16.60
C VAL A 182 -7.43 -9.33 -16.01
N MET A 183 -7.67 -9.80 -14.79
CA MET A 183 -6.80 -10.76 -14.11
C MET A 183 -6.87 -12.17 -14.72
N SER A 184 -7.94 -12.48 -15.46
CA SER A 184 -8.08 -13.73 -16.21
C SER A 184 -7.37 -13.71 -17.58
N ASP A 185 -7.00 -12.52 -18.09
CA ASP A 185 -6.21 -12.38 -19.31
C ASP A 185 -4.73 -12.65 -19.01
N SER A 186 -4.33 -13.90 -19.19
CA SER A 186 -2.96 -14.35 -18.94
C SER A 186 -1.93 -13.68 -19.84
N ALA A 187 -2.29 -13.29 -21.07
CA ALA A 187 -1.41 -12.61 -21.99
C ALA A 187 -1.14 -11.17 -21.52
N PHE A 188 -2.18 -10.45 -21.12
CA PHE A 188 -2.06 -9.12 -20.52
C PHE A 188 -1.25 -9.17 -19.21
N VAL A 189 -1.56 -10.09 -18.31
CA VAL A 189 -0.83 -10.25 -17.04
C VAL A 189 0.64 -10.56 -17.27
N ALA A 190 0.95 -11.47 -18.20
CA ALA A 190 2.34 -11.78 -18.57
C ALA A 190 3.08 -10.55 -19.11
N GLN A 191 2.44 -9.77 -19.97
CA GLN A 191 3.01 -8.53 -20.50
C GLN A 191 3.27 -7.50 -19.39
N LEU A 192 2.31 -7.27 -18.51
CA LEU A 192 2.44 -6.35 -17.38
C LEU A 192 3.61 -6.73 -16.48
N LEU A 193 3.74 -8.02 -16.15
CA LEU A 193 4.85 -8.52 -15.32
C LEU A 193 6.21 -8.42 -16.03
N ALA A 194 6.26 -8.64 -17.34
CA ALA A 194 7.48 -8.46 -18.13
C ALA A 194 7.94 -7.00 -18.14
N ILE A 195 7.03 -6.04 -18.31
CA ILE A 195 7.36 -4.61 -18.24
C ILE A 195 7.85 -4.25 -16.83
N ASN A 196 7.16 -4.72 -15.78
CA ASN A 196 7.56 -4.51 -14.39
C ASN A 196 8.98 -5.03 -14.11
N SER A 197 9.30 -6.23 -14.60
CA SER A 197 10.64 -6.82 -14.47
C SER A 197 11.69 -5.97 -15.17
N ARG A 198 11.42 -5.50 -16.40
CA ARG A 198 12.37 -4.66 -17.14
C ARG A 198 12.62 -3.32 -16.47
N ILE A 199 11.58 -2.69 -15.90
CA ILE A 199 11.74 -1.44 -15.13
C ILE A 199 12.64 -1.68 -13.92
N ASN A 200 12.44 -2.78 -13.19
CA ASN A 200 13.27 -3.09 -12.03
C ASN A 200 14.73 -3.33 -12.44
N THR A 201 14.99 -4.07 -13.51
CA THR A 201 16.37 -4.26 -14.03
C THR A 201 17.01 -2.93 -14.42
N LEU A 202 16.30 -2.06 -15.14
CA LEU A 202 16.82 -0.73 -15.49
C LEU A 202 17.08 0.16 -14.27
N ALA A 203 16.31 -0.03 -13.19
CA ALA A 203 16.49 0.71 -11.95
C ALA A 203 17.68 0.20 -11.12
N GLU A 204 18.05 -1.07 -11.22
CA GLU A 204 19.25 -1.64 -10.59
C GLU A 204 20.55 -1.05 -11.15
N ASP A 205 20.53 -0.61 -12.41
CA ASP A 205 21.69 -0.02 -13.11
C ASP A 205 21.85 1.51 -12.89
N ASN A 206 20.97 2.15 -12.10
CA ASN A 206 21.03 3.58 -11.75
C ASN A 206 21.47 3.82 -10.31
#